data_AF-A0A838QMP8-F1
#
_entry.id   AF-A0A838QMP8-F1
#
_cell.length_a   1.000
_cell.length_b   1.000
_cell.length_c   1.000
_cell.angle_alpha   90.00
_cell.angle_beta   90.00
_cell.angle_gamma   90.00
#
_symmetry.space_group_name_H-M   'P 1'
#
loop_
_entity.id
_entity.type
_entity.pdbx_description
1 polymer ?
#
loop_
_entity_poly.entity_id
_entity_poly.type
_entity_poly.pdbx_seq_one_letter_code
_entity_poly.pdbx_strand_id
1 'polypeptide(L)'
;AQNTFEVAVGAEYTADPRRPYRRPIRLGARYATLPFPLVPGQQGQEFGVSAGTGARFAQQRAGIDLALEHVWRSEGPYSDNGFLISLGVSVRP
;
A
#
# COMPACT_ATOMS: atom_id res chain seq x y z
N ALA A 1 -1.38 3.78 26.22
CA ALA A 1 -1.39 3.34 24.81
C ALA A 1 -2.48 2.29 24.65
N GLN A 2 -3.31 2.40 23.61
CA GLN A 2 -4.28 1.34 23.27
C GLN A 2 -3.58 0.30 22.38
N ASN A 3 -3.98 -0.97 22.48
CA ASN A 3 -3.47 -1.99 21.57
C ASN A 3 -4.00 -1.70 20.16
N THR A 4 -3.09 -1.66 19.20
CA THR A 4 -3.45 -1.53 17.78
C THR A 4 -3.28 -2.86 17.07
N PHE A 5 -4.06 -3.04 16.02
CA PHE A 5 -3.87 -4.14 15.10
C PHE A 5 -3.94 -3.64 13.67
N GLU A 6 -3.27 -4.36 12.79
CA GLU A 6 -3.30 -4.13 11.36
C GLU A 6 -3.54 -5.47 10.67
N VAL A 7 -4.41 -5.45 9.66
CA VAL A 7 -4.65 -6.57 8.75
C VAL A 7 -4.51 -6.06 7.33
N ALA A 8 -3.72 -6.76 6.54
CA ALA A 8 -3.54 -6.46 5.12
C ALA A 8 -3.73 -7.71 4.28
N VAL A 9 -4.31 -7.52 3.09
CA VAL A 9 -4.47 -8.55 2.07
C VAL A 9 -4.04 -7.99 0.73
N GLY A 10 -3.42 -8.82 -0.11
CA GLY A 10 -3.01 -8.40 -1.44
C GLY A 10 -2.88 -9.55 -2.41
N ALA A 11 -2.90 -9.20 -3.69
CA ALA A 11 -2.72 -10.11 -4.81
C ALA A 11 -1.70 -9.52 -5.78
N GLU A 12 -0.85 -10.37 -6.33
CA GLU A 12 0.04 -10.03 -7.44
C GLU A 12 -0.38 -10.85 -8.67
N TYR A 13 -0.63 -10.15 -9.77
CA TYR A 13 -0.91 -10.73 -11.07
C TYR A 13 0.27 -10.49 -12.01
N THR A 14 0.69 -11.56 -12.68
CA THR A 14 1.77 -11.58 -13.64
C THR A 14 1.27 -12.19 -14.94
N ALA A 15 1.33 -11.43 -16.04
CA ALA A 15 0.83 -11.88 -17.34
C ALA A 15 1.71 -12.95 -18.01
N ASP A 16 3.03 -12.91 -17.78
CA ASP A 16 3.99 -13.87 -18.36
C ASP A 16 4.76 -14.58 -17.23
N PRO A 17 4.41 -15.84 -16.90
CA PRO A 17 5.09 -16.62 -15.86
C PRO A 17 6.59 -16.83 -16.16
N ARG A 18 7.01 -16.77 -17.43
CA ARG A 18 8.42 -16.89 -17.82
C ARG A 18 9.20 -15.60 -17.61
N ARG A 19 8.50 -14.47 -17.43
CA ARG A 19 9.07 -13.13 -17.20
C ARG A 19 8.30 -12.39 -16.11
N PRO A 20 8.29 -12.92 -14.87
CA PRO A 20 7.34 -12.47 -13.85
C PRO A 20 7.51 -11.00 -13.46
N TYR A 21 8.75 -10.50 -13.54
CA TYR A 21 9.08 -9.14 -13.15
C TYR A 21 8.93 -8.09 -14.26
N ARG A 22 8.41 -8.46 -15.45
CA ARG A 22 8.34 -7.52 -16.57
C ARG A 22 7.26 -6.46 -16.36
N ARG A 23 6.08 -6.87 -15.87
CA ARG A 23 4.90 -6.01 -15.59
C ARG A 23 3.97 -6.65 -14.55
N PRO A 24 4.40 -6.84 -13.30
CA PRO A 24 3.47 -7.26 -12.26
C PRO A 24 2.41 -6.17 -12.04
N ILE A 25 1.19 -6.59 -11.78
CA ILE A 25 0.10 -5.76 -11.27
C ILE A 25 -0.14 -6.21 -9.83
N ARG A 26 -0.07 -5.30 -8.88
CA ARG A 26 -0.25 -5.56 -7.45
C ARG A 26 -1.50 -4.82 -6.99
N LEU A 27 -2.37 -5.52 -6.29
CA LEU A 27 -3.56 -4.93 -5.67
C LEU A 27 -3.53 -5.28 -4.19
N GLY A 28 -3.93 -4.34 -3.34
CA GLY A 28 -3.92 -4.53 -1.90
C GLY A 28 -5.05 -3.78 -1.20
N ALA A 29 -5.40 -4.26 -0.02
CA ALA A 29 -6.25 -3.56 0.93
C ALA A 29 -5.68 -3.75 2.34
N ARG A 30 -5.78 -2.72 3.17
CA ARG A 30 -5.35 -2.77 4.57
C ARG A 30 -6.37 -2.09 5.48
N TYR A 31 -6.48 -2.61 6.68
CA TYR A 31 -7.25 -2.03 7.76
C TYR A 31 -6.38 -1.99 9.01
N ALA A 32 -6.30 -0.83 9.66
CA ALA A 32 -5.53 -0.64 10.88
C ALA A 32 -6.30 0.19 11.89
N THR A 33 -6.08 -0.07 13.18
CA THR A 33 -6.48 0.85 14.24
C THR A 33 -5.37 1.87 14.53
N LEU A 34 -5.75 3.12 14.71
CA LEU A 34 -4.81 4.22 14.93
C LEU A 34 -4.27 4.17 16.37
N PRO A 35 -2.94 4.32 16.57
CA PRO A 35 -2.31 4.22 17.89
C PRO A 35 -2.56 5.44 18.78
N PHE A 36 -2.94 6.57 18.19
CA PHE A 36 -3.14 7.84 18.89
C PHE A 36 -4.58 8.33 18.69
N PRO A 37 -5.44 8.22 19.73
CA PRO A 37 -6.80 8.73 19.63
C PRO A 37 -6.83 10.26 19.74
N LEU A 38 -7.57 10.90 18.83
CA LEU A 38 -7.98 12.30 18.86
C LEU A 38 -9.11 12.55 19.87
N VAL A 39 -9.93 11.55 20.18
CA VAL A 39 -11.06 11.64 21.13
C VAL A 39 -10.88 10.65 22.28
N PRO A 40 -10.95 11.09 23.55
CA PRO A 40 -10.84 10.19 24.70
C PRO A 40 -11.87 9.06 24.65
N GLY A 41 -11.40 7.81 24.75
CA GLY A 41 -12.25 6.62 24.77
C GLY A 41 -12.71 6.11 23.40
N GLN A 42 -12.34 6.78 22.29
CA GLN A 42 -12.51 6.23 20.95
C GLN A 42 -11.18 5.69 20.41
N GLN A 43 -11.27 4.76 19.47
CA GLN A 43 -10.12 4.25 18.73
C GLN A 43 -10.34 4.58 17.26
N GLY A 44 -9.44 5.39 16.70
CA GLY A 44 -9.48 5.72 15.28
C GLY A 44 -9.20 4.49 14.42
N GLN A 45 -9.73 4.49 13.21
CA GLN A 45 -9.52 3.44 12.24
C GLN A 45 -9.07 4.01 10.89
N GLU A 46 -8.28 3.23 10.20
CA GLU A 46 -7.73 3.52 8.89
C GLU A 46 -8.02 2.35 7.95
N PHE A 47 -8.62 2.66 6.81
CA PHE A 47 -8.80 1.71 5.72
C PHE A 47 -8.05 2.23 4.50
N GLY A 48 -7.33 1.36 3.80
CA GLY A 48 -6.56 1.72 2.63
C GLY A 48 -6.73 0.71 1.52
N VAL A 49 -6.77 1.18 0.28
CA VAL A 49 -6.68 0.35 -0.93
C VAL A 49 -5.47 0.79 -1.74
N SER A 50 -4.75 -0.18 -2.30
CA SER A 50 -3.55 0.09 -3.07
C SER A 50 -3.55 -0.65 -4.41
N ALA A 51 -2.96 0.01 -5.40
CA ALA A 51 -2.67 -0.55 -6.70
C ALA A 51 -1.24 -0.18 -7.08
N GLY A 52 -0.49 -1.13 -7.60
CA GLY A 52 0.89 -0.92 -7.98
C GLY A 52 1.27 -1.70 -9.23
N THR A 53 2.28 -1.20 -9.91
CA THR A 53 2.92 -1.90 -11.02
C THR A 53 4.41 -1.63 -11.00
N GLY A 54 5.16 -2.44 -11.73
CA GLY A 54 6.59 -2.21 -11.90
C GLY A 54 7.06 -2.75 -13.23
N ALA A 55 8.28 -2.38 -13.58
CA ALA A 55 8.95 -2.92 -14.75
C ALA A 55 10.42 -3.16 -14.42
N ARG A 56 10.90 -4.37 -14.74
CA ARG A 56 12.34 -4.67 -14.73
C ARG A 56 12.92 -4.60 -16.15
N PHE A 57 14.07 -3.96 -16.26
CA PHE A 57 14.82 -3.74 -17.51
C PHE A 57 16.30 -4.04 -17.28
N ALA A 58 17.12 -3.93 -18.35
CA ALA A 58 18.55 -4.24 -18.33
C ALA A 58 18.86 -5.65 -17.78
N GLN A 59 18.29 -6.70 -18.37
CA GLN A 59 18.45 -8.09 -17.88
C GLN A 59 18.10 -8.26 -16.38
N GLN A 60 17.04 -7.58 -15.92
CA GLN A 60 16.59 -7.55 -14.51
C GLN A 60 17.54 -6.81 -13.54
N ARG A 61 18.53 -6.06 -14.04
CA ARG A 61 19.46 -5.25 -13.23
C ARG A 61 18.90 -3.89 -12.85
N ALA A 62 17.87 -3.42 -13.52
CA ALA A 62 17.22 -2.17 -13.17
C ALA A 62 15.71 -2.35 -13.08
N GLY A 63 15.07 -1.57 -12.22
CA GLY A 63 13.64 -1.65 -11.97
C GLY A 63 13.04 -0.33 -11.58
N ILE A 64 11.83 -0.08 -12.08
CA ILE A 64 10.98 1.01 -11.64
C ILE A 64 9.70 0.39 -11.08
N ASP A 65 9.24 0.89 -9.94
CA ASP A 65 8.00 0.51 -9.30
C ASP A 65 7.17 1.79 -9.09
N LEU A 66 5.87 1.71 -9.36
CA LEU A 66 4.90 2.78 -9.16
C LEU A 66 3.74 2.22 -8.35
N ALA A 67 3.36 2.87 -7.25
CA ALA A 67 2.16 2.51 -6.52
C ALA A 67 1.33 3.73 -6.17
N LEU A 68 0.01 3.52 -6.15
CA LEU A 68 -1.00 4.46 -5.72
C LEU A 68 -1.77 3.80 -4.57
N GLU A 69 -1.95 4.54 -3.49
CA GLU A 69 -2.76 4.14 -2.35
C GLU A 69 -3.78 5.22 -2.06
N HIS A 70 -5.00 4.82 -1.75
CA HIS A 70 -6.02 5.71 -1.22
C HIS A 70 -6.41 5.24 0.17
N VAL A 71 -6.38 6.17 1.12
CA VAL A 71 -6.56 5.90 2.53
C VAL A 71 -7.70 6.75 3.07
N TRP A 72 -8.56 6.14 3.86
CA TRP A 72 -9.61 6.78 4.62
C TRP A 72 -9.35 6.58 6.10
N ARG A 73 -9.42 7.67 6.86
CA ARG A 73 -9.27 7.69 8.31
C ARG A 73 -10.54 8.22 8.93
N SER A 74 -10.95 7.61 10.03
CA SER A 74 -12.10 8.08 10.80
C SER A 74 -11.86 7.89 12.28
N GLU A 75 -12.25 8.89 13.06
CA GLU A 75 -12.29 8.83 14.51
C GLU A 75 -13.36 9.78 15.05
N GLY A 76 -14.45 9.22 15.58
CA GLY A 76 -15.58 9.99 16.09
C GLY A 76 -16.14 10.96 15.04
N PRO A 77 -16.19 12.28 15.32
CA PRO A 77 -16.67 13.29 14.37
C PRO A 77 -15.64 13.65 13.29
N TYR A 78 -14.40 13.16 13.39
CA TYR A 78 -13.32 13.50 12.46
C TYR A 78 -13.19 12.44 11.37
N SER A 79 -13.12 12.88 10.12
CA SER A 79 -12.84 12.03 8.97
C SER A 79 -11.83 12.70 8.07
N ASP A 80 -10.86 11.94 7.59
CA ASP A 80 -9.83 12.39 6.66
C ASP A 80 -9.65 11.36 5.55
N ASN A 81 -9.20 11.78 4.38
CA ASN A 81 -8.81 10.88 3.31
C ASN A 81 -7.60 11.44 2.55
N GLY A 82 -6.79 10.54 2.01
CA GLY A 82 -5.56 10.92 1.35
C GLY A 82 -5.19 9.97 0.22
N PHE A 83 -4.44 10.49 -0.74
CA PHE A 83 -3.77 9.70 -1.75
C PHE A 83 -2.27 9.67 -1.47
N LEU A 84 -1.68 8.49 -1.51
CA LEU A 84 -0.24 8.28 -1.51
C LEU A 84 0.20 7.80 -2.89
N ILE A 85 1.15 8.50 -3.49
CA ILE A 85 1.81 8.06 -4.72
C ILE A 85 3.25 7.75 -4.36
N SER A 86 3.72 6.55 -4.67
CA SER A 86 5.10 6.14 -4.46
C SER A 86 5.76 5.72 -5.78
N LEU A 87 6.99 6.21 -5.97
CA LEU A 87 7.85 5.86 -7.10
C LEU A 87 9.14 5.27 -6.54
N GLY A 88 9.42 4.01 -6.88
CA GLY A 88 10.65 3.30 -6.52
C GLY A 88 11.55 3.13 -7.73
N VAL A 89 12.85 3.31 -7.54
CA VAL A 89 13.88 2.96 -8.52
C VAL A 89 14.86 2.01 -7.86
N SER A 90 15.17 0.90 -8.53
CA SER A 90 16.12 -0.11 -8.05
C SER A 90 17.17 -0.39 -9.11
N VAL A 91 18.42 -0.51 -8.67
CA VAL A 91 19.56 -0.86 -9.52
C VAL A 91 20.36 -1.94 -8.80
N ARG A 92 20.67 -3.03 -9.51
CA ARG A 92 21.52 -4.13 -9.05
C ARG A 92 22.82 -4.11 -9.89
N PRO A 93 24.00 -4.13 -9.24
CA PRO A 93 25.29 -4.24 -9.93
C PRO A 93 25.36 -5.47 -10.85
#